data_AF-A0A2E7UNN2-F1
#
_entry.id   AF-A0A2E7UNN2-F1
#
_cell.length_a   1.000
_cell.length_b   1.000
_cell.length_c   1.000
_cell.angle_alpha   90.00
_cell.angle_beta   90.00
_cell.angle_gamma   90.00
#
_symmetry.space_group_name_H-M   'P 1'
#
loop_
_entity.id
_entity.type
_entity.pdbx_description
1 polymer ?
#
loop_
_entity_poly.entity_id
_entity_poly.type
_entity_poly.pdbx_seq_one_letter_code
_entity_poly.pdbx_strand_id
1 'polypeptide(L)'
;MHRTLIFAFLLLGACRTAPKGGEGVVQDTGALTLDNDGDGVTGAADCDELDASVHTGADEVCDGIDNDCDGEIDEDVLQEWFADDDADGFGNPSVIVEACEPFPGVSSNGSDCDDTNPEVYPGATEACNGIDDNCDGTIDELEFETWY
;
A
#
# COMPACT_ATOMS: atom_id res chain seq x y z
N MET A 1 -26.95 -47.24 -59.59
CA MET A 1 -26.95 -46.24 -60.68
C MET A 1 -26.04 -45.09 -60.23
N HIS A 2 -25.12 -44.64 -61.11
CA HIS A 2 -24.26 -43.43 -61.03
C HIS A 2 -23.47 -43.18 -59.72
N ARG A 3 -22.19 -43.57 -59.60
CA ARG A 3 -20.97 -42.86 -60.09
C ARG A 3 -21.01 -41.34 -59.86
N THR A 4 -20.27 -40.84 -58.88
CA THR A 4 -19.49 -39.60 -59.05
C THR A 4 -18.27 -39.62 -58.11
N LEU A 5 -17.08 -39.81 -58.71
CA LEU A 5 -15.81 -39.34 -58.14
C LEU A 5 -15.78 -37.82 -58.28
N ILE A 6 -15.48 -37.08 -57.21
CA ILE A 6 -15.06 -35.69 -57.32
C ILE A 6 -13.67 -35.55 -56.73
N PHE A 7 -12.77 -35.19 -57.63
CA PHE A 7 -11.39 -34.79 -57.43
C PHE A 7 -11.31 -33.38 -56.84
N ALA A 8 -10.18 -33.11 -56.17
CA ALA A 8 -9.59 -31.78 -55.94
C ALA A 8 -10.32 -30.91 -54.90
N PHE A 9 -9.66 -30.06 -54.11
CA PHE A 9 -8.49 -29.25 -54.41
C PHE A 9 -7.81 -28.91 -53.08
N LEU A 10 -6.50 -29.16 -53.00
CA LEU A 10 -5.66 -28.85 -51.85
C LEU A 10 -5.42 -27.32 -51.85
N LEU A 11 -6.22 -26.58 -51.08
CA LEU A 11 -6.06 -25.14 -50.90
C LEU A 11 -5.23 -24.90 -49.63
N LEU A 12 -3.92 -24.69 -49.82
CA LEU A 12 -3.09 -23.96 -48.86
C LEU A 12 -3.63 -22.52 -48.76
N GLY A 13 -4.51 -22.29 -47.78
CA GLY A 13 -4.91 -20.95 -47.37
C GLY A 13 -3.93 -20.42 -46.33
N ALA A 14 -2.99 -19.59 -46.75
CA ALA A 14 -2.12 -18.84 -45.85
C ALA A 14 -2.96 -17.96 -44.91
N CYS A 15 -2.67 -18.03 -43.60
CA CYS A 15 -3.21 -17.11 -42.62
C CYS A 15 -2.67 -15.70 -42.93
N ARG A 16 -3.53 -14.80 -43.41
CA ARG A 16 -3.21 -13.37 -43.51
C ARG A 16 -3.61 -12.73 -42.19
N THR A 17 -2.65 -12.10 -41.51
CA THR A 17 -2.95 -11.18 -40.42
C THR A 17 -3.75 -10.00 -40.98
N ALA A 18 -4.89 -9.72 -40.36
CA ALA A 18 -5.67 -8.54 -40.64
C ALA A 18 -4.85 -7.29 -40.26
N PRO A 19 -4.83 -6.22 -41.09
CA PRO A 19 -4.34 -4.93 -40.61
C PRO A 19 -5.31 -4.44 -39.54
N LYS A 20 -4.84 -4.26 -38.31
CA LYS A 20 -5.59 -3.56 -37.26
C LYS A 20 -5.75 -2.11 -37.70
N GLY A 21 -6.91 -1.80 -38.26
CA GLY A 21 -7.35 -0.44 -38.51
C GLY A 21 -7.96 0.13 -37.22
N GLY A 22 -7.28 1.14 -36.67
CA GLY A 22 -7.86 2.34 -36.08
C GLY A 22 -8.89 2.17 -34.95
N GLU A 23 -8.38 2.08 -33.73
CA GLU A 23 -9.02 2.73 -32.58
C GLU A 23 -8.15 3.94 -32.27
N GLY A 24 -8.72 5.13 -32.37
CA GLY A 24 -8.01 6.40 -32.23
C GLY A 24 -7.51 6.58 -30.81
N VAL A 25 -6.29 6.11 -30.54
CA VAL A 25 -5.44 6.71 -29.52
C VAL A 25 -5.19 8.12 -30.02
N VAL A 26 -5.58 9.12 -29.22
CA VAL A 26 -5.05 10.47 -29.36
C VAL A 26 -3.54 10.27 -29.27
N GLN A 27 -2.88 10.27 -30.42
CA GLN A 27 -1.44 10.27 -30.46
C GLN A 27 -1.10 11.65 -29.94
N ASP A 28 -0.72 11.72 -28.67
CA ASP A 28 0.05 12.83 -28.14
C ASP A 28 1.29 12.96 -29.02
N THR A 29 1.13 13.80 -30.02
CA THR A 29 2.20 14.29 -30.85
C THR A 29 2.31 15.77 -30.57
N GLY A 30 2.75 16.09 -29.37
CA GLY A 30 3.59 17.26 -29.14
C GLY A 30 2.89 18.45 -28.50
N ALA A 31 2.84 18.42 -27.17
CA ALA A 31 3.37 19.54 -26.41
C ALA A 31 3.96 19.08 -25.07
N LEU A 32 5.22 18.61 -25.06
CA LEU A 32 6.10 18.61 -23.87
C LEU A 32 6.34 20.03 -23.29
N THR A 33 5.44 20.97 -23.57
CA THR A 33 5.54 22.40 -23.31
C THR A 33 4.17 23.01 -22.98
N LEU A 34 3.09 22.22 -22.94
CA LEU A 34 1.78 22.69 -22.53
C LEU A 34 1.50 22.17 -21.13
N ASP A 35 1.61 23.09 -20.18
CA ASP A 35 1.14 22.93 -18.81
C ASP A 35 -0.39 22.95 -18.84
N ASN A 36 -1.01 21.77 -18.76
CA ASN A 36 -2.44 21.60 -19.00
C ASN A 36 -3.28 21.62 -17.71
N ASP A 37 -2.67 21.37 -16.56
CA ASP A 37 -3.29 21.44 -15.23
C ASP A 37 -2.92 22.73 -14.44
N GLY A 38 -1.89 23.46 -14.86
CA GLY A 38 -1.50 24.75 -14.33
C GLY A 38 -0.50 24.71 -13.17
N ASP A 39 0.23 23.62 -12.97
CA ASP A 39 1.23 23.45 -11.90
C ASP A 39 2.59 24.11 -12.21
N GLY A 40 2.84 24.41 -13.49
CA GLY A 40 4.09 24.99 -13.99
C GLY A 40 5.17 23.96 -14.34
N VAL A 41 4.88 22.66 -14.30
CA VAL A 41 5.70 21.54 -14.76
C VAL A 41 5.18 21.08 -16.13
N THR A 42 6.04 20.49 -16.95
CA THR A 42 5.64 20.02 -18.30
C THR A 42 6.47 18.84 -18.74
N GLY A 43 5.92 18.03 -19.64
CA GLY A 43 6.63 16.96 -20.31
C GLY A 43 6.96 15.82 -19.35
N ALA A 44 8.15 15.24 -19.44
CA ALA A 44 8.46 14.01 -18.70
C ALA A 44 8.59 14.18 -17.17
N ALA A 45 8.52 15.41 -16.67
CA ALA A 45 8.48 15.69 -15.23
C ALA A 45 7.05 15.83 -14.70
N ASP A 46 6.04 15.75 -15.56
CA ASP A 46 4.63 15.82 -15.24
C ASP A 46 4.04 14.46 -15.67
N CYS A 47 3.78 13.58 -14.71
CA CYS A 47 3.34 12.21 -15.00
C CYS A 47 1.82 12.07 -15.12
N ASP A 48 1.05 13.09 -14.76
CA ASP A 48 -0.37 13.24 -15.09
C ASP A 48 -0.70 14.68 -15.51
N GLU A 49 -0.66 14.95 -16.82
CA GLU A 49 -0.87 16.29 -17.41
C GLU A 49 -2.26 16.91 -17.13
N LEU A 50 -3.15 16.21 -16.42
CA LEU A 50 -4.48 16.68 -16.03
C LEU A 50 -4.60 16.95 -14.51
N ASP A 51 -3.58 16.65 -13.71
CA ASP A 51 -3.60 16.74 -12.25
C ASP A 51 -2.39 17.49 -11.70
N ALA A 52 -2.63 18.75 -11.33
CA ALA A 52 -1.61 19.66 -10.79
C ALA A 52 -1.01 19.24 -9.43
N SER A 53 -1.44 18.10 -8.87
CA SER A 53 -0.83 17.49 -7.68
C SER A 53 0.10 16.31 -8.01
N VAL A 54 0.30 15.99 -9.30
CA VAL A 54 1.06 14.82 -9.76
C VAL A 54 2.17 15.27 -10.72
N HIS A 55 3.31 15.66 -10.16
CA HIS A 55 4.45 16.18 -10.90
C HIS A 55 5.74 16.03 -10.10
N THR A 56 6.89 16.09 -10.77
CA THR A 56 8.21 16.04 -10.12
C THR A 56 8.33 17.10 -9.02
N GLY A 57 8.58 16.64 -7.80
CA GLY A 57 8.73 17.48 -6.61
C GLY A 57 7.43 18.00 -6.01
N ALA A 58 6.28 17.40 -6.34
CA ALA A 58 5.09 17.46 -5.50
C ALA A 58 5.38 16.79 -4.14
N ASP A 59 4.55 17.08 -3.12
CA ASP A 59 4.59 16.32 -1.87
C ASP A 59 3.73 15.06 -2.06
N GLU A 60 4.22 13.90 -1.60
CA GLU A 60 3.42 12.68 -1.54
C GLU A 60 2.17 12.84 -0.69
N VAL A 61 1.08 12.20 -1.12
CA VAL A 61 -0.18 12.10 -0.40
C VAL A 61 -0.59 10.64 -0.35
N CYS A 62 -0.98 10.14 0.82
CA CYS A 62 -1.43 8.74 0.99
C CYS A 62 -2.75 8.46 0.26
N ASP A 63 -2.70 8.34 -1.06
CA ASP A 63 -3.83 8.07 -1.94
C ASP A 63 -3.54 6.96 -2.95
N GLY A 64 -2.33 6.38 -2.92
CA GLY A 64 -1.90 5.30 -3.79
C GLY A 64 -1.48 5.77 -5.18
N ILE A 65 -1.20 7.06 -5.35
CA ILE A 65 -0.64 7.69 -6.54
C ILE A 65 0.80 8.09 -6.23
N ASP A 66 1.67 7.96 -7.23
CA ASP A 66 3.02 8.53 -7.24
C ASP A 66 2.88 10.04 -7.55
N ASN A 67 2.76 10.87 -6.51
CA ASN A 67 2.49 12.31 -6.69
C ASN A 67 3.74 13.03 -7.18
N ASP A 68 4.93 12.61 -6.76
CA ASP A 68 6.19 13.26 -7.08
C ASP A 68 6.90 12.68 -8.31
N CYS A 69 6.27 11.70 -8.97
CA CYS A 69 6.73 11.04 -10.20
C CYS A 69 8.13 10.42 -10.10
N ASP A 70 8.58 9.99 -8.91
CA ASP A 70 9.89 9.37 -8.72
C ASP A 70 9.91 7.84 -8.99
N GLY A 71 8.72 7.24 -9.10
CA GLY A 71 8.49 5.83 -9.43
C GLY A 71 8.21 4.92 -8.24
N GLU A 72 8.24 5.44 -7.01
CA GLU A 72 7.67 4.82 -5.82
C GLU A 72 6.25 5.40 -5.57
N ILE A 73 5.52 4.88 -4.58
CA ILE A 73 4.15 5.33 -4.28
C ILE A 73 4.06 5.56 -2.77
N ASP A 74 3.58 6.73 -2.37
CA ASP A 74 3.34 7.13 -0.97
C ASP A 74 4.58 7.05 -0.05
N GLU A 75 5.80 7.01 -0.59
CA GLU A 75 7.02 6.67 0.17
C GLU A 75 7.43 7.75 1.18
N ASP A 76 7.18 9.02 0.88
CA ASP A 76 7.50 10.14 1.78
C ASP A 76 6.42 10.40 2.85
N VAL A 77 5.34 9.61 2.86
CA VAL A 77 4.24 9.69 3.86
C VAL A 77 4.08 8.41 4.69
N LEU A 78 4.99 7.45 4.57
CA LEU A 78 4.97 6.23 5.38
C LEU A 78 5.20 6.52 6.87
N GLN A 79 4.44 5.83 7.72
CA GLN A 79 4.58 5.85 9.17
C GLN A 79 4.87 4.44 9.68
N GLU A 80 5.57 4.37 10.82
CA GLU A 80 5.78 3.12 11.53
C GLU A 80 4.54 2.75 12.37
N TRP A 81 4.07 1.53 12.18
CA TRP A 81 3.04 0.88 12.97
C TRP A 81 3.59 -0.40 13.59
N PHE A 82 3.02 -0.84 14.69
CA PHE A 82 3.43 -2.04 15.41
C PHE A 82 2.32 -3.08 15.33
N ALA A 83 2.64 -4.34 15.01
CA ALA A 83 1.65 -5.41 15.05
C ALA A 83 0.97 -5.46 16.43
N ASP A 84 -0.35 -5.57 16.44
CA ASP A 84 -1.22 -5.60 17.62
C ASP A 84 -2.10 -6.86 17.48
N ASP A 85 -1.53 -8.00 17.85
CA ASP A 85 -2.06 -9.34 17.56
C ASP A 85 -3.22 -9.71 18.52
N ASP A 86 -3.28 -9.09 19.69
CA ASP A 86 -4.32 -9.31 20.71
C ASP A 86 -5.38 -8.20 20.83
N ALA A 87 -5.16 -7.06 20.15
CA ALA A 87 -6.06 -5.94 20.00
C ALA A 87 -6.35 -5.16 21.30
N ASP A 88 -5.36 -5.01 22.18
CA ASP A 88 -5.45 -4.14 23.36
C ASP A 88 -5.07 -2.67 23.10
N GLY A 89 -4.50 -2.38 21.93
CA GLY A 89 -4.10 -1.05 21.49
C GLY A 89 -2.62 -0.73 21.73
N PHE A 90 -1.83 -1.67 22.22
CA PHE A 90 -0.37 -1.64 22.23
C PHE A 90 0.12 -2.72 21.27
N GLY A 91 1.23 -2.46 20.59
CA GLY A 91 1.79 -3.39 19.63
C GLY A 91 3.20 -3.80 19.99
N ASN A 92 3.66 -4.84 19.34
CA ASN A 92 4.98 -5.42 19.55
C ASN A 92 6.11 -4.49 19.05
N PRO A 93 7.03 -4.02 19.92
CA PRO A 93 8.16 -3.17 19.54
C PRO A 93 9.11 -3.80 18.51
N SER A 94 9.07 -5.12 18.36
CA SER A 94 9.95 -5.87 17.45
C SER A 94 9.31 -6.20 16.10
N VAL A 95 8.02 -5.93 15.92
CA VAL A 95 7.28 -6.21 14.68
C VAL A 95 6.72 -4.90 14.14
N ILE A 96 7.55 -4.21 13.38
CA ILE A 96 7.24 -2.92 12.76
C ILE A 96 6.74 -3.15 11.34
N VAL A 97 5.68 -2.44 10.96
CA VAL A 97 5.13 -2.38 9.60
C VAL A 97 5.04 -0.93 9.17
N GLU A 98 5.53 -0.64 7.97
CA GLU A 98 5.42 0.70 7.38
C GLU A 98 4.14 0.80 6.56
N ALA A 99 3.33 1.82 6.85
CA ALA A 99 2.13 2.15 6.09
C ALA A 99 1.78 3.63 6.30
N CYS A 100 1.21 4.28 5.29
CA CYS A 100 0.84 5.69 5.42
C CYS A 100 -0.41 5.90 6.30
N GLU A 101 -1.33 4.93 6.31
CA GLU A 101 -2.54 4.91 7.16
C GLU A 101 -2.60 3.65 8.04
N PRO A 102 -3.23 3.71 9.23
CA PRO A 102 -3.43 2.54 10.07
C PRO A 102 -4.33 1.52 9.38
N PHE A 103 -4.07 0.23 9.64
CA PHE A 103 -4.92 -0.87 9.24
C PHE A 103 -5.29 -1.75 10.45
N PRO A 104 -6.32 -2.61 10.35
CA PRO A 104 -6.67 -3.49 11.46
C PRO A 104 -5.53 -4.42 11.86
N GLY A 105 -5.25 -4.52 13.15
CA GLY A 105 -4.16 -5.35 13.70
C GLY A 105 -2.82 -4.63 13.84
N VAL A 106 -2.82 -3.30 13.82
CA VAL A 106 -1.65 -2.52 14.22
C VAL A 106 -2.00 -1.39 15.19
N SER A 107 -1.03 -1.02 16.01
CA SER A 107 -1.05 0.12 16.92
C SER A 107 0.05 1.14 16.57
N SER A 108 -0.20 2.42 16.85
CA SER A 108 0.84 3.45 16.82
C SER A 108 1.77 3.41 18.05
N ASN A 109 1.50 2.52 19.01
CA ASN A 109 2.25 2.41 20.26
C ASN A 109 2.92 1.05 20.39
N GLY A 110 4.21 0.97 20.08
CA GLY A 110 5.00 -0.25 20.13
C GLY A 110 5.55 -0.62 21.50
N SER A 111 4.75 -0.49 22.57
CA SER A 111 5.27 -0.66 23.95
C SER A 111 4.82 -1.96 24.62
N ASP A 112 4.23 -2.89 23.86
CA ASP A 112 3.75 -4.15 24.42
C ASP A 112 4.89 -5.16 24.69
N CYS A 113 4.88 -5.77 25.87
CA CYS A 113 5.80 -6.82 26.27
C CYS A 113 5.29 -8.24 25.98
N ASP A 114 3.97 -8.45 25.76
CA ASP A 114 3.35 -9.71 25.33
C ASP A 114 2.13 -9.47 24.42
N ASP A 115 2.41 -9.19 23.14
CA ASP A 115 1.47 -9.00 22.01
C ASP A 115 0.58 -10.21 21.67
N THR A 116 0.47 -11.18 22.56
CA THR A 116 -0.43 -12.33 22.42
C THR A 116 -1.45 -12.43 23.54
N ASN A 117 -1.41 -11.50 24.50
CA ASN A 117 -2.22 -11.50 25.70
C ASN A 117 -2.76 -10.10 26.04
N PRO A 118 -4.05 -9.82 25.77
CA PRO A 118 -4.63 -8.49 25.90
C PRO A 118 -4.84 -8.03 27.36
N GLU A 119 -4.38 -8.83 28.33
CA GLU A 119 -4.31 -8.47 29.75
C GLU A 119 -2.90 -7.96 30.15
N VAL A 120 -1.92 -8.02 29.25
CA VAL A 120 -0.52 -7.64 29.48
C VAL A 120 -0.15 -6.48 28.56
N TYR A 121 -0.10 -5.27 29.11
CA TYR A 121 0.21 -4.05 28.36
C TYR A 121 0.64 -2.92 29.28
N PRO A 122 1.31 -1.87 28.75
CA PRO A 122 1.68 -0.69 29.52
C PRO A 122 0.55 -0.10 30.36
N GLY A 123 0.68 -0.21 31.69
CA GLY A 123 -0.29 0.29 32.66
C GLY A 123 -1.48 -0.62 32.95
N ALA A 124 -1.43 -1.91 32.55
CA ALA A 124 -2.36 -2.91 33.04
C ALA A 124 -2.27 -3.05 34.58
N THR A 125 -3.28 -3.70 35.18
CA THR A 125 -3.27 -3.95 36.64
C THR A 125 -2.47 -5.21 36.93
N GLU A 126 -1.43 -5.08 37.76
CA GLU A 126 -0.63 -6.20 38.24
C GLU A 126 -1.47 -7.25 38.97
N ALA A 127 -1.30 -8.51 38.57
CA ALA A 127 -1.77 -9.68 39.28
C ALA A 127 -0.57 -10.46 39.83
N CYS A 128 -0.74 -11.18 40.94
CA CYS A 128 0.28 -12.11 41.41
C CYS A 128 0.28 -13.42 40.59
N ASN A 129 0.66 -13.35 39.32
CA ASN A 129 0.64 -14.45 38.36
C ASN A 129 2.05 -14.82 37.83
N GLY A 130 3.10 -14.08 38.21
CA GLY A 130 4.47 -14.28 37.75
C GLY A 130 4.77 -13.70 36.36
N ILE A 131 3.89 -12.82 35.87
CA ILE A 131 4.00 -12.04 34.64
C ILE A 131 4.20 -10.57 35.04
N ASP A 132 4.89 -9.82 34.20
CA ASP A 132 4.93 -8.35 34.25
C ASP A 132 3.71 -7.89 33.46
N ASP A 133 2.56 -7.72 34.13
CA ASP A 133 1.29 -7.46 33.43
C ASP A 133 1.29 -6.03 32.86
N ASN A 134 1.96 -5.09 33.53
CA ASN A 134 1.95 -3.67 33.17
C ASN A 134 3.13 -3.23 32.29
N CYS A 135 4.02 -4.15 31.91
CA CYS A 135 5.22 -3.94 31.10
C CYS A 135 6.19 -2.88 31.65
N ASP A 136 6.31 -2.73 32.98
CA ASP A 136 7.23 -1.77 33.61
C ASP A 136 8.62 -2.33 33.92
N GLY A 137 8.82 -3.63 33.69
CA GLY A 137 10.07 -4.36 33.90
C GLY A 137 10.20 -4.98 35.29
N THR A 138 9.16 -4.89 36.12
CA THR A 138 9.02 -5.63 37.37
C THR A 138 7.92 -6.68 37.28
N ILE A 139 7.96 -7.67 38.17
CA ILE A 139 7.01 -8.79 38.17
C ILE A 139 6.31 -8.78 39.52
N ASP A 140 4.99 -8.85 39.50
CA ASP A 140 4.11 -8.93 40.67
C ASP A 140 4.31 -7.74 41.65
N GLU A 141 4.68 -6.54 41.19
CA GLU A 141 4.76 -5.33 42.01
C GLU A 141 3.38 -4.74 42.27
N LEU A 142 2.68 -5.37 43.20
CA LEU A 142 1.39 -4.88 43.66
C LEU A 142 1.46 -3.37 43.95
N GLU A 143 0.64 -2.57 43.25
CA GLU A 143 0.37 -1.19 43.64
C GLU A 143 -0.21 -1.22 45.05
N PHE A 144 0.65 -1.06 46.05
CA PHE A 144 0.22 -0.95 47.43
C PHE A 144 -0.55 0.36 47.54
N GLU A 145 -1.88 0.30 47.40
CA GLU A 145 -2.76 1.35 47.87
C GLU A 145 -2.48 1.53 49.37
N THR A 146 -1.70 2.55 49.68
CA THR A 146 -1.40 2.92 51.06
C THR A 146 -2.65 3.54 51.68
N TRP A 147 -3.55 2.69 52.13
CA TRP A 147 -4.70 3.10 52.93
C TRP A 147 -4.20 3.66 54.28
N TYR A 148 -4.22 4.99 54.42
CA TYR A 148 -3.93 5.72 55.66
C TYR A 148 -5.13 5.75 56.61
#